data_AF-A0A1F1KCY2-F1
#
_entry.id   AF-A0A1F1KCY2-F1
#
_cell.length_a   1.000
_cell.length_b   1.000
_cell.length_c   1.000
_cell.angle_alpha   90.00
_cell.angle_beta   90.00
_cell.angle_gamma   90.00
#
_symmetry.space_group_name_H-M   'P 1'
#
loop_
_entity.id
_entity.type
_entity.pdbx_description
1 polymer ?
#
loop_
_entity_poly.entity_id
_entity_poly.type
_entity_poly.pdbx_seq_one_letter_code
_entity_poly.pdbx_strand_id
1 'polypeptide(L)'
;MDLVVARTGDRVEVVAVTDGEAGERWSVPWADLPAWVQARESVAETAGDDTPRWVWADSAATYLPLLEAGVRVRRGVDLGLQRALLRRARAVAHTPYAAAPSTEWDAQRAEAALVPAQPVDTDETLFDVAGDGPGIEECLAEHLAQREALADARNGGGLALLCHAESTGGLIAQELNHAGVPFSTAVHDAQLTALLGERDRHGGRPARMAALVERIRDLLGAPGLNPDSAPTLVTALRRAGLDVASTRKWELRGIDHPVIEPLLEYKALSRLHTANGWAWMRHWVREERFRPDWVAGGVVTGRWASRGGGALQLPRQIRSAVRADAGWRLVVADAAQLEPRVLAAMAGDAAMAEAGAAGDLYAALVDDGVVDTRDHAKVAMLGAMYGSTTGEAGALMPRLRRAYPRAIGLVDAAAAAGERGEAVSTWLGRTSP
;
A
#
# COMPACT_ATOMS: atom_id res chain seq x y z
N MET A 1 26.37 14.38 -8.24
CA MET A 1 26.93 14.33 -6.88
C MET A 1 25.85 13.86 -5.91
N ASP A 2 26.22 13.00 -4.96
CA ASP A 2 25.35 12.56 -3.88
C ASP A 2 25.67 13.35 -2.61
N LEU A 3 24.65 13.74 -1.84
CA LEU A 3 24.80 14.40 -0.54
C LEU A 3 24.23 13.47 0.54
N VAL A 4 25.10 12.79 1.28
CA VAL A 4 24.71 11.93 2.40
C VAL A 4 24.44 12.79 3.61
N VAL A 5 23.27 12.63 4.22
CA VAL A 5 22.74 13.46 5.29
C VAL A 5 22.40 12.58 6.49
N ALA A 6 22.85 12.98 7.67
CA ALA A 6 22.44 12.38 8.93
C ALA A 6 22.27 13.45 10.01
N ARG A 7 21.21 13.31 10.81
CA ARG A 7 20.96 14.18 11.96
C ARG A 7 21.70 13.64 13.18
N THR A 8 22.26 14.54 13.97
CA THR A 8 22.89 14.24 15.26
C THR A 8 22.52 15.34 16.24
N GLY A 9 21.51 15.08 17.08
CA GLY A 9 20.96 16.09 17.99
C GLY A 9 20.33 17.28 17.26
N ASP A 10 20.89 18.48 17.51
CA ASP A 10 20.47 19.75 16.92
C ASP A 10 21.24 20.13 15.63
N ARG A 11 22.09 19.22 15.14
CA ARG A 11 22.89 19.42 13.93
C ARG A 11 22.65 18.34 12.89
N VAL A 12 23.05 18.65 11.67
CA VAL A 12 22.99 17.78 10.50
C VAL A 12 24.36 17.76 9.88
N GLU A 13 24.94 16.58 9.83
CA GLU A 13 26.19 16.34 9.12
C GLU A 13 25.86 15.95 7.68
N VAL A 14 26.57 16.56 6.73
CA VAL A 14 26.41 16.30 5.29
C VAL A 14 27.76 15.98 4.69
N VAL A 15 27.84 14.91 3.89
CA VAL A 15 29.05 14.50 3.18
C VAL A 15 28.75 14.39 1.69
N ALA A 16 29.52 15.09 0.86
CA ALA A 16 29.46 14.93 -0.58
C ALA A 16 30.13 13.63 -1.01
N VAL A 17 29.50 12.88 -1.90
CA VAL A 17 30.06 11.68 -2.54
C VAL A 17 30.06 11.88 -4.04
N THR A 18 31.24 11.79 -4.63
CA THR A 18 31.46 11.88 -6.08
C THR A 18 32.26 10.67 -6.52
N ASP A 19 31.78 9.95 -7.53
CA ASP A 19 32.41 8.73 -8.05
C ASP A 19 32.75 7.66 -7.00
N GLY A 20 31.97 7.61 -5.91
CA GLY A 20 32.15 6.65 -4.82
C GLY A 20 33.15 7.09 -3.74
N GLU A 21 33.72 8.29 -3.86
CA GLU A 21 34.64 8.85 -2.88
C GLU A 21 33.98 9.95 -2.05
N ALA A 22 34.19 9.91 -0.74
CA ALA A 22 33.74 10.93 0.18
C ALA A 22 34.61 12.19 0.04
N GLY A 23 33.98 13.34 -0.17
CA GLY A 23 34.60 14.63 -0.36
C GLY A 23 34.26 15.62 0.75
N GLU A 24 33.80 16.80 0.34
CA GLU A 24 33.50 17.91 1.25
C GLU A 24 32.47 17.52 2.31
N ARG A 25 32.66 18.05 3.53
CA ARG A 25 31.81 17.81 4.68
C ARG A 25 31.28 19.12 5.23
N TRP A 26 30.01 19.14 5.63
CA TRP A 26 29.37 20.28 6.26
C TRP A 26 28.64 19.85 7.52
N SER A 27 28.59 20.76 8.48
CA SER A 27 27.79 20.63 9.69
C SER A 27 26.83 21.82 9.76
N VAL A 28 25.53 21.56 9.65
CA VAL A 28 24.46 22.57 9.56
C VAL A 28 23.54 22.45 10.76
N PRO A 29 23.18 23.54 11.46
CA PRO A 29 22.13 23.47 12.48
C PRO A 29 20.82 22.92 11.88
N TRP A 30 20.11 22.06 12.60
CA TRP A 30 18.86 21.45 12.12
C TRP A 30 17.82 22.50 11.69
N ALA A 31 17.72 23.59 12.45
CA ALA A 31 16.83 24.71 12.14
C ALA A 31 17.16 25.41 10.82
N ASP A 32 18.42 25.38 10.39
CA ASP A 32 18.90 26.04 9.16
C ASP A 32 18.93 25.09 7.95
N LEU A 33 18.70 23.78 8.17
CA LEU A 33 18.73 22.77 7.12
C LEU A 33 17.78 23.11 5.96
N PRO A 34 16.50 23.51 6.17
CA PRO A 34 15.61 23.80 5.05
C PRO A 34 16.17 24.88 4.10
N ALA A 35 16.66 25.99 4.65
CA ALA A 35 17.24 27.07 3.86
C ALA A 35 18.50 26.60 3.11
N TRP A 36 19.32 25.77 3.75
CA TRP A 36 20.54 25.20 3.17
C TRP A 36 20.26 24.27 1.99
N VAL A 37 19.24 23.40 2.13
CA VAL A 37 18.76 22.50 1.06
C VAL A 37 18.20 23.31 -0.09
N GLN A 38 17.33 24.28 0.19
CA GLN A 38 16.70 25.11 -0.84
C GLN A 38 17.71 25.91 -1.67
N ALA A 39 18.76 26.45 -1.02
CA ALA A 39 19.84 27.14 -1.73
C ALA A 39 20.54 26.22 -2.75
N ARG A 40 20.81 24.95 -2.39
CA ARG A 40 21.47 23.99 -3.28
C ARG A 40 20.59 23.51 -4.42
N GLU A 41 19.30 23.27 -4.15
CA GLU A 41 18.32 22.96 -5.20
C GLU A 41 18.21 24.12 -6.21
N SER A 42 18.15 25.36 -5.71
CA SER A 42 18.02 26.56 -6.56
C SER A 42 19.26 26.86 -7.40
N VAL A 43 20.46 26.69 -6.82
CA VAL A 43 21.73 26.88 -7.54
C VAL A 43 21.85 25.89 -8.69
N ALA A 44 21.55 24.61 -8.45
CA ALA A 44 21.62 23.60 -9.50
C ALA A 44 20.61 23.86 -10.62
N GLU A 45 19.38 24.26 -10.26
CA GLU A 45 18.35 24.62 -11.26
C GLU A 45 18.78 25.82 -12.12
N THR A 46 19.41 26.83 -11.51
CA THR A 46 19.86 28.04 -12.22
C THR A 46 21.08 27.78 -13.11
N ALA A 47 22.00 26.92 -12.66
CA ALA A 47 23.21 26.58 -13.40
C ALA A 47 22.95 25.63 -14.59
N GLY A 48 21.77 24.99 -14.65
CA GLY A 48 21.52 23.89 -15.59
C GLY A 48 22.30 22.62 -15.25
N ASP A 49 22.86 22.56 -14.04
CA ASP A 49 23.61 21.43 -13.52
C ASP A 49 22.66 20.33 -13.03
N ASP A 50 23.21 19.13 -12.91
CA ASP A 50 22.52 18.05 -12.23
C ASP A 50 22.25 18.42 -10.77
N THR A 51 20.98 18.61 -10.38
CA THR A 51 20.54 18.77 -8.99
C THR A 51 21.16 17.73 -8.04
N PRO A 52 21.55 18.09 -6.81
CA PRO A 52 22.12 17.10 -5.91
C PRO A 52 21.13 15.95 -5.67
N ARG A 53 21.65 14.74 -5.54
CA ARG A 53 20.85 13.59 -5.06
C ARG A 53 21.06 13.47 -3.56
N TRP A 54 19.99 13.67 -2.81
CA TRP A 54 20.03 13.58 -1.36
C TRP A 54 19.99 12.12 -0.92
N VAL A 55 20.80 11.74 0.06
CA VAL A 55 20.91 10.36 0.56
C VAL A 55 20.73 10.40 2.07
N TRP A 56 19.80 9.62 2.59
CA TRP A 56 19.49 9.58 4.02
C TRP A 56 18.98 8.21 4.45
N ALA A 57 18.98 7.96 5.75
CA ALA A 57 18.52 6.69 6.32
C ALA A 57 17.03 6.42 6.04
N ASP A 58 16.19 7.43 6.27
CA ASP A 58 14.74 7.36 6.12
C ASP A 58 14.17 8.71 5.66
N SER A 59 13.37 8.66 4.60
CA SER A 59 12.70 9.84 4.04
C SER A 59 11.70 10.44 5.03
N ALA A 60 11.04 9.66 5.88
CA ALA A 60 10.10 10.21 6.86
C ALA A 60 10.84 11.08 7.91
N ALA A 61 11.99 10.63 8.39
CA ALA A 61 12.77 11.36 9.39
C ALA A 61 13.43 12.64 8.86
N THR A 62 13.76 12.69 7.57
CA THR A 62 14.53 13.82 6.99
C THR A 62 13.71 14.69 6.05
N TYR A 63 12.94 14.09 5.13
CA TYR A 63 12.25 14.84 4.08
C TYR A 63 10.90 15.42 4.52
N LEU A 64 10.16 14.74 5.40
CA LEU A 64 8.89 15.29 5.90
C LEU A 64 9.08 16.63 6.63
N PRO A 65 10.08 16.80 7.53
CA PRO A 65 10.37 18.11 8.12
C PRO A 65 10.77 19.20 7.10
N LEU A 66 11.45 18.82 6.00
CA LEU A 66 11.76 19.75 4.92
C LEU A 66 10.49 20.22 4.20
N LEU A 67 9.54 19.29 3.95
CA LEU A 67 8.24 19.62 3.36
C LEU A 67 7.42 20.54 4.26
N GLU A 68 7.42 20.31 5.58
CA GLU A 68 6.78 21.19 6.56
C GLU A 68 7.36 22.61 6.55
N ALA A 69 8.66 22.74 6.26
CA ALA A 69 9.33 24.01 6.04
C ALA A 69 9.16 24.58 4.60
N GLY A 70 8.37 23.93 3.74
CA GLY A 70 8.10 24.37 2.36
C GLY A 70 9.21 24.04 1.35
N VAL A 71 10.13 23.14 1.69
CA VAL A 71 11.27 22.76 0.84
C VAL A 71 11.03 21.39 0.22
N ARG A 72 11.14 21.32 -1.10
CA ARG A 72 11.05 20.08 -1.88
C ARG A 72 12.41 19.73 -2.47
N VAL A 73 12.73 18.44 -2.51
CA VAL A 73 13.93 17.93 -3.19
C VAL A 73 13.52 17.21 -4.46
N ARG A 74 14.39 17.21 -5.47
CA ARG A 74 14.08 16.54 -6.76
C ARG A 74 14.53 15.08 -6.80
N ARG A 75 15.60 14.74 -6.09
CA ARG A 75 16.23 13.42 -6.15
C ARG A 75 16.62 12.95 -4.75
N GLY A 76 16.28 11.70 -4.44
CA GLY A 76 16.50 11.11 -3.13
C GLY A 76 16.91 9.64 -3.21
N VAL A 77 17.72 9.21 -2.25
CA VAL A 77 18.03 7.82 -1.94
C VAL A 77 17.64 7.60 -0.50
N ASP A 78 16.75 6.64 -0.32
CA ASP A 78 16.33 6.15 0.99
C ASP A 78 17.07 4.84 1.26
N LEU A 79 18.07 4.90 2.14
CA LEU A 79 18.97 3.79 2.42
C LEU A 79 18.21 2.62 3.04
N GLY A 80 17.24 2.89 3.93
CA GLY A 80 16.43 1.84 4.56
C GLY A 80 15.57 1.08 3.55
N LEU A 81 14.94 1.77 2.61
CA LEU A 81 14.16 1.15 1.53
C LEU A 81 15.05 0.32 0.59
N GLN A 82 16.21 0.84 0.19
CA GLN A 82 17.13 0.10 -0.67
C GLN A 82 17.72 -1.13 0.04
N ARG A 83 18.08 -0.99 1.32
CA ARG A 83 18.55 -2.11 2.14
C ARG A 83 17.53 -3.24 2.17
N ALA A 84 16.26 -2.94 2.43
CA ALA A 84 15.19 -3.95 2.48
C ALA A 84 15.06 -4.76 1.17
N LEU A 85 15.34 -4.12 0.02
CA LEU A 85 15.40 -4.77 -1.28
C LEU A 85 16.66 -5.63 -1.43
N LEU A 86 17.82 -5.02 -1.24
CA LEU A 86 19.13 -5.64 -1.50
C LEU A 86 19.38 -6.85 -0.61
N ARG A 87 18.95 -6.81 0.66
CA ARG A 87 19.08 -7.92 1.61
C ARG A 87 18.32 -9.18 1.19
N ARG A 88 17.33 -9.07 0.29
CA ARG A 88 16.50 -10.19 -0.18
C ARG A 88 16.70 -10.51 -1.66
N ALA A 89 17.27 -9.60 -2.43
CA ALA A 89 17.32 -9.71 -3.88
C ALA A 89 18.27 -10.83 -4.33
N ARG A 90 17.73 -11.80 -5.07
CA ARG A 90 18.49 -12.92 -5.63
C ARG A 90 19.67 -12.47 -6.49
N ALA A 91 19.52 -11.34 -7.20
CA ALA A 91 20.55 -10.78 -8.08
C ALA A 91 21.84 -10.38 -7.34
N VAL A 92 21.77 -10.12 -6.03
CA VAL A 92 22.93 -9.74 -5.20
C VAL A 92 23.21 -10.74 -4.08
N ALA A 93 22.52 -11.89 -4.04
CA ALA A 93 22.65 -12.89 -2.97
C ALA A 93 24.08 -13.45 -2.79
N HIS A 94 24.93 -13.31 -3.82
CA HIS A 94 26.33 -13.72 -3.82
C HIS A 94 27.30 -12.65 -3.29
N THR A 95 26.82 -11.42 -3.09
CA THR A 95 27.63 -10.29 -2.63
C THR A 95 27.84 -10.36 -1.12
N PRO A 96 28.96 -9.82 -0.59
CA PRO A 96 29.16 -9.70 0.85
C PRO A 96 28.04 -8.93 1.55
N TYR A 97 27.47 -7.92 0.88
CA TYR A 97 26.38 -7.10 1.39
C TYR A 97 25.13 -7.93 1.73
N ALA A 98 24.70 -8.83 0.83
CA ALA A 98 23.54 -9.68 1.08
C ALA A 98 23.85 -10.81 2.09
N ALA A 99 25.09 -11.29 2.14
CA ALA A 99 25.51 -12.36 3.05
C ALA A 99 25.83 -11.87 4.47
N ALA A 100 25.98 -10.55 4.68
CA ALA A 100 26.29 -9.99 5.99
C ALA A 100 25.23 -10.35 7.05
N PRO A 101 25.56 -10.42 8.34
CA PRO A 101 24.58 -10.59 9.41
C PRO A 101 23.55 -9.46 9.42
N SER A 102 22.35 -9.75 9.95
CA SER A 102 21.36 -8.70 10.20
C SER A 102 21.88 -7.70 11.24
N THR A 103 21.58 -6.43 11.01
CA THR A 103 22.00 -5.30 11.85
C THR A 103 20.78 -4.56 12.41
N GLU A 104 21.02 -3.52 13.20
CA GLU A 104 19.96 -2.66 13.72
C GLU A 104 19.09 -2.03 12.61
N TRP A 105 19.70 -1.68 11.46
CA TRP A 105 18.97 -1.21 10.28
C TRP A 105 17.87 -2.19 9.83
N ASP A 106 18.15 -3.50 9.90
CA ASP A 106 17.19 -4.53 9.50
C ASP A 106 16.08 -4.70 10.54
N ALA A 107 16.42 -4.56 11.83
CA ALA A 107 15.46 -4.65 12.94
C ALA A 107 14.49 -3.45 12.96
N GLN A 108 15.02 -2.23 12.88
CA GLN A 108 14.23 -0.99 12.83
C GLN A 108 13.23 -1.01 11.66
N ARG A 109 13.65 -1.52 10.49
CA ARG A 109 12.76 -1.64 9.33
C ARG A 109 11.68 -2.69 9.52
N ALA A 110 12.00 -3.83 10.13
CA ALA A 110 11.03 -4.87 10.43
C ALA A 110 9.96 -4.36 11.41
N GLU A 111 10.35 -3.59 12.41
CA GLU A 111 9.44 -2.96 13.36
C GLU A 111 8.56 -1.88 12.69
N ALA A 112 9.14 -1.01 11.87
CA ALA A 112 8.40 0.01 11.14
C ALA A 112 7.33 -0.58 10.18
N ALA A 113 7.47 -1.84 9.75
CA ALA A 113 6.46 -2.53 8.95
C ALA A 113 5.26 -3.04 9.78
N LEU A 114 5.40 -3.17 11.10
CA LEU A 114 4.41 -3.75 12.01
C LEU A 114 3.63 -2.70 12.82
N VAL A 115 4.17 -1.49 12.98
CA VAL A 115 3.55 -0.44 13.80
C VAL A 115 2.41 0.24 13.01
N PRO A 116 1.16 0.25 13.51
CA PRO A 116 0.11 1.11 12.96
C PRO A 116 0.47 2.58 13.17
N ALA A 117 0.02 3.48 12.30
CA ALA A 117 0.29 4.91 12.47
C ALA A 117 -0.27 5.37 13.82
N GLN A 118 0.56 6.13 14.55
CA GLN A 118 0.19 6.63 15.86
C GLN A 118 -1.01 7.58 15.76
N PRO A 119 -1.92 7.59 16.74
CA PRO A 119 -2.93 8.62 16.85
C PRO A 119 -2.28 9.99 16.92
N VAL A 120 -2.81 10.95 16.16
CA VAL A 120 -2.34 12.34 16.26
C VAL A 120 -2.98 13.07 17.45
N ASP A 121 -4.05 12.52 18.04
CA ASP A 121 -4.58 12.95 19.33
C ASP A 121 -4.00 12.09 20.46
N THR A 122 -2.76 12.39 20.80
CA THR A 122 -2.31 12.39 22.19
C THR A 122 -1.47 13.64 22.33
N ASP A 123 -1.80 14.46 23.35
CA ASP A 123 -0.87 15.44 23.93
C ASP A 123 0.56 14.93 23.78
N GLU A 124 1.46 15.79 23.29
CA GLU A 124 2.90 15.57 23.21
C GLU A 124 3.30 14.49 24.21
N THR A 125 3.54 13.26 23.72
CA THR A 125 4.03 12.22 24.60
C THR A 125 5.38 12.73 25.08
N LEU A 126 5.42 13.17 26.33
CA LEU A 126 6.51 13.82 27.07
C LEU A 126 7.82 13.02 27.08
N PHE A 127 7.87 11.89 26.36
CA PHE A 127 8.99 10.95 26.26
C PHE A 127 9.31 10.52 24.82
N ASP A 128 8.76 11.17 23.79
CA ASP A 128 9.18 10.91 22.41
C ASP A 128 10.51 11.63 22.12
N VAL A 129 11.57 11.14 22.79
CA VAL A 129 12.93 11.40 22.34
C VAL A 129 13.06 10.61 21.06
N ALA A 130 12.82 11.25 19.91
CA ALA A 130 13.21 10.70 18.62
C ALA A 130 14.68 10.28 18.77
N GLY A 131 14.92 8.97 18.84
CA GLY A 131 16.28 8.45 18.88
C GLY A 131 17.01 9.00 17.68
N ASP A 132 18.22 9.55 17.89
CA ASP A 132 19.06 9.93 16.77
C ASP A 132 19.20 8.68 15.89
N GLY A 133 18.80 8.81 14.62
CA GLY A 133 18.97 7.75 13.64
C GLY A 133 20.45 7.42 13.43
N PRO A 134 20.78 6.52 12.49
CA PRO A 134 22.17 6.17 12.21
C PRO A 134 22.99 7.41 11.88
N GLY A 135 24.22 7.47 12.41
CA GLY A 135 25.11 8.61 12.23
C GLY A 135 25.61 8.76 10.79
N ILE A 136 26.32 9.86 10.52
CA ILE A 136 26.80 10.17 9.17
C ILE A 136 27.76 9.12 8.59
N GLU A 137 28.65 8.57 9.42
CA GLU A 137 29.59 7.52 8.99
C GLU A 137 28.87 6.22 8.66
N GLU A 138 27.81 5.88 9.41
CA GLU A 138 26.99 4.70 9.13
C GLU A 138 26.20 4.87 7.83
N CYS A 139 25.58 6.04 7.64
CA CYS A 139 24.87 6.35 6.39
C CYS A 139 25.81 6.35 5.18
N LEU A 140 27.03 6.88 5.32
CA LEU A 140 28.04 6.87 4.28
C LEU A 140 28.50 5.45 3.94
N ALA A 141 28.84 4.64 4.96
CA ALA A 141 29.24 3.25 4.78
C ALA A 141 28.13 2.42 4.12
N GLU A 142 26.88 2.59 4.56
CA GLU A 142 25.72 1.92 3.96
C GLU A 142 25.53 2.34 2.50
N HIS A 143 25.60 3.64 2.19
CA HIS A 143 25.46 4.14 0.83
C HIS A 143 26.51 3.55 -0.12
N LEU A 144 27.79 3.53 0.29
CA LEU A 144 28.88 2.98 -0.51
C LEU A 144 28.73 1.46 -0.70
N ALA A 145 28.38 0.73 0.35
CA ALA A 145 28.18 -0.72 0.27
C ALA A 145 26.97 -1.11 -0.61
N GLN A 146 25.88 -0.33 -0.58
CA GLN A 146 24.74 -0.52 -1.47
C GLN A 146 25.12 -0.29 -2.94
N ARG A 147 25.95 0.73 -3.21
CA ARG A 147 26.46 1.00 -4.58
C ARG A 147 27.35 -0.12 -5.09
N GLU A 148 28.25 -0.63 -4.26
CA GLU A 148 29.11 -1.78 -4.60
C GLU A 148 28.25 -3.02 -4.90
N ALA A 149 27.28 -3.35 -4.05
CA ALA A 149 26.37 -4.47 -4.26
C ALA A 149 25.55 -4.33 -5.55
N LEU A 150 25.11 -3.12 -5.89
CA LEU A 150 24.39 -2.83 -7.13
C LEU A 150 25.27 -2.92 -8.37
N ALA A 151 26.55 -2.55 -8.28
CA ALA A 151 27.52 -2.71 -9.37
C ALA A 151 27.74 -4.20 -9.71
N ASP A 152 27.70 -5.06 -8.69
CA ASP A 152 27.87 -6.52 -8.83
C ASP A 152 26.54 -7.28 -9.12
N ALA A 153 25.41 -6.55 -9.23
CA ALA A 153 24.09 -7.17 -9.37
C ALA A 153 23.92 -7.92 -10.70
N ARG A 154 23.53 -9.20 -10.62
CA ARG A 154 23.34 -10.08 -11.79
C ARG A 154 21.93 -9.97 -12.38
N ASN A 155 21.50 -8.78 -12.79
CA ASN A 155 20.20 -8.59 -13.46
C ASN A 155 20.13 -7.43 -14.49
N GLY A 156 21.27 -7.06 -15.08
CA GLY A 156 21.30 -6.11 -16.21
C GLY A 156 20.82 -4.70 -15.84
N GLY A 157 20.99 -4.27 -14.59
CA GLY A 157 20.61 -2.94 -14.10
C GLY A 157 19.17 -2.83 -13.61
N GLY A 158 18.34 -3.87 -13.74
CA GLY A 158 16.95 -3.86 -13.27
C GLY A 158 16.83 -3.57 -11.77
N LEU A 159 17.76 -4.07 -10.95
CA LEU A 159 17.72 -3.90 -9.49
C LEU A 159 18.05 -2.46 -9.10
N ALA A 160 19.02 -1.85 -9.79
CA ALA A 160 19.34 -0.44 -9.60
C ALA A 160 18.15 0.47 -9.93
N LEU A 161 17.42 0.17 -11.02
CA LEU A 161 16.20 0.87 -11.37
C LEU A 161 15.10 0.67 -10.30
N LEU A 162 14.94 -0.55 -9.76
CA LEU A 162 14.00 -0.81 -8.67
C LEU A 162 14.36 -0.03 -7.41
N CYS A 163 15.63 -0.01 -7.00
CA CYS A 163 16.11 0.76 -5.86
C CYS A 163 15.85 2.27 -6.04
N HIS A 164 16.06 2.79 -7.25
CA HIS A 164 15.72 4.17 -7.59
C HIS A 164 14.21 4.44 -7.50
N ALA A 165 13.39 3.54 -8.05
CA ALA A 165 11.93 3.64 -7.98
C ALA A 165 11.42 3.59 -6.54
N GLU A 166 12.03 2.76 -5.69
CA GLU A 166 11.66 2.64 -4.28
C GLU A 166 11.99 3.91 -3.49
N SER A 167 13.20 4.47 -3.68
CA SER A 167 13.58 5.75 -3.04
C SER A 167 12.73 6.92 -3.52
N THR A 168 12.39 6.95 -4.81
CA THR A 168 11.44 7.94 -5.35
C THR A 168 10.05 7.75 -4.74
N GLY A 169 9.63 6.50 -4.54
CA GLY A 169 8.40 6.19 -3.83
C GLY A 169 8.42 6.68 -2.38
N GLY A 170 9.56 6.58 -1.69
CA GLY A 170 9.77 7.15 -0.35
C GLY A 170 9.56 8.66 -0.31
N LEU A 171 10.09 9.40 -1.29
CA LEU A 171 9.84 10.84 -1.44
C LEU A 171 8.35 11.14 -1.66
N ILE A 172 7.73 10.49 -2.65
CA ILE A 172 6.33 10.70 -2.99
C ILE A 172 5.43 10.37 -1.80
N ALA A 173 5.74 9.34 -1.02
CA ALA A 173 5.00 8.99 0.17
C ALA A 173 4.98 10.15 1.18
N GLN A 174 6.12 10.82 1.40
CA GLN A 174 6.16 12.00 2.29
C GLN A 174 5.42 13.20 1.71
N GLU A 175 5.48 13.42 0.39
CA GLU A 175 4.68 14.46 -0.26
C GLU A 175 3.17 14.21 -0.10
N LEU A 176 2.73 12.95 -0.23
CA LEU A 176 1.34 12.56 -0.02
C LEU A 176 0.93 12.69 1.46
N ASN A 177 1.81 12.33 2.39
CA ASN A 177 1.58 12.47 3.84
C ASN A 177 1.44 13.94 4.24
N HIS A 178 2.30 14.81 3.71
CA HIS A 178 2.27 16.25 3.94
C HIS A 178 1.03 16.90 3.33
N ALA A 179 0.77 16.64 2.04
CA ALA A 179 -0.33 17.27 1.31
C ALA A 179 -1.71 16.75 1.73
N GLY A 180 -1.84 15.46 2.06
CA GLY A 180 -3.11 14.79 2.30
C GLY A 180 -4.06 14.76 1.09
N VAL A 181 -5.18 14.06 1.23
CA VAL A 181 -6.23 13.98 0.21
C VAL A 181 -7.40 14.90 0.59
N PRO A 182 -7.81 15.87 -0.24
CA PRO A 182 -8.98 16.70 0.02
C PRO A 182 -10.23 15.87 0.33
N PHE A 183 -10.82 16.10 1.50
CA PHE A 183 -11.90 15.29 2.05
C PHE A 183 -12.87 16.14 2.87
N SER A 184 -14.12 16.22 2.40
CA SER A 184 -15.16 17.00 3.05
C SER A 184 -15.79 16.28 4.23
N THR A 185 -15.54 16.78 5.44
CA THR A 185 -16.15 16.22 6.67
C THR A 185 -17.66 16.38 6.68
N ALA A 186 -18.17 17.52 6.20
CA ALA A 186 -19.59 17.80 6.12
C ALA A 186 -20.33 16.84 5.16
N VAL A 187 -19.76 16.56 3.99
CA VAL A 187 -20.35 15.59 3.05
C VAL A 187 -20.32 14.20 3.66
N HIS A 188 -19.20 13.78 4.26
CA HIS A 188 -19.10 12.47 4.89
C HIS A 188 -20.09 12.30 6.05
N ASP A 189 -20.23 13.30 6.91
CA ASP A 189 -21.20 13.32 8.01
C ASP A 189 -22.63 13.15 7.49
N ALA A 190 -23.03 13.94 6.49
CA ALA A 190 -24.36 13.83 5.87
C ALA A 190 -24.61 12.43 5.26
N GLN A 191 -23.59 11.84 4.63
CA GLN A 191 -23.68 10.48 4.09
C GLN A 191 -23.82 9.41 5.18
N LEU A 192 -23.05 9.54 6.26
CA LEU A 192 -23.14 8.64 7.40
C LEU A 192 -24.51 8.75 8.06
N THR A 193 -25.01 9.96 8.28
CA THR A 193 -26.35 10.21 8.86
C THR A 193 -27.45 9.62 7.97
N ALA A 194 -27.36 9.77 6.64
CA ALA A 194 -28.33 9.17 5.71
C ALA A 194 -28.28 7.64 5.69
N LEU A 195 -27.09 7.04 5.78
CA LEU A 195 -26.92 5.58 5.71
C LEU A 195 -27.18 4.88 7.04
N LEU A 196 -26.70 5.45 8.15
CA LEU A 196 -26.69 4.86 9.49
C LEU A 196 -27.81 5.41 10.40
N GLY A 197 -28.43 6.53 10.02
CA GLY A 197 -29.36 7.28 10.86
C GLY A 197 -28.63 8.25 11.81
N GLU A 198 -29.43 8.98 12.59
CA GLU A 198 -28.95 9.93 13.59
C GLU A 198 -27.88 9.32 14.50
N ARG A 199 -26.82 10.09 14.72
CA ARG A 199 -25.68 9.67 15.53
C ARG A 199 -26.08 9.59 17.00
N ASP A 200 -25.66 8.52 17.67
CA ASP A 200 -25.84 8.44 19.12
C ASP A 200 -24.92 9.44 19.85
N ARG A 201 -25.52 10.23 20.73
CA ARG A 201 -24.85 11.28 21.50
C ARG A 201 -23.75 10.77 22.44
N HIS A 202 -23.76 9.48 22.79
CA HIS A 202 -22.77 8.84 23.65
C HIS A 202 -21.86 7.86 22.87
N GLY A 203 -21.88 7.90 21.54
CA GLY A 203 -21.04 7.03 20.71
C GLY A 203 -21.55 5.59 20.54
N GLY A 204 -22.81 5.34 20.89
CA GLY A 204 -23.51 4.07 20.66
C GLY A 204 -23.93 3.85 19.20
N ARG A 205 -24.83 2.89 19.00
CA ARG A 205 -25.33 2.55 17.65
C ARG A 205 -26.20 3.68 17.08
N PRO A 206 -25.95 4.11 15.84
CA PRO A 206 -26.82 5.04 15.12
C PRO A 206 -28.26 4.53 14.98
N ALA A 207 -29.22 5.45 14.82
CA ALA A 207 -30.65 5.16 14.93
C ALA A 207 -31.15 4.02 14.00
N ARG A 208 -30.71 3.99 12.74
CA ARG A 208 -31.12 2.93 11.80
C ARG A 208 -30.53 1.58 12.19
N MET A 209 -29.27 1.57 12.63
CA MET A 209 -28.64 0.35 13.12
C MET A 209 -29.35 -0.18 14.37
N ALA A 210 -29.73 0.69 15.31
CA ALA A 210 -30.49 0.30 16.49
C ALA A 210 -31.85 -0.32 16.12
N ALA A 211 -32.59 0.29 15.18
CA ALA A 211 -33.85 -0.26 14.68
C ALA A 211 -33.68 -1.64 14.02
N LEU A 212 -32.60 -1.84 13.26
CA LEU A 212 -32.27 -3.16 12.70
C LEU A 212 -31.96 -4.19 13.79
N VAL A 213 -31.27 -3.81 14.86
CA VAL A 213 -31.03 -4.72 16.00
C VAL A 213 -32.35 -5.18 16.62
N GLU A 214 -33.28 -4.27 16.91
CA GLU A 214 -34.59 -4.62 17.46
C GLU A 214 -35.37 -5.55 16.50
N ARG A 215 -35.40 -5.22 15.21
CA ARG A 215 -36.04 -6.09 14.20
C ARG A 215 -35.41 -7.48 14.14
N ILE A 216 -34.08 -7.60 14.24
CA ILE A 216 -33.38 -8.89 14.25
C ILE A 216 -33.73 -9.67 15.52
N ARG A 217 -33.80 -8.99 16.68
CA ARG A 217 -34.19 -9.60 17.96
C ARG A 217 -35.59 -10.16 17.90
N ASP A 218 -36.54 -9.41 17.35
CA ASP A 218 -37.93 -9.83 17.21
C ASP A 218 -38.06 -11.03 16.28
N LEU A 219 -37.43 -10.98 15.10
CA LEU A 219 -37.46 -12.07 14.11
C LEU A 219 -36.81 -13.37 14.60
N LEU A 220 -35.89 -13.29 15.57
CA LEU A 220 -35.22 -14.45 16.17
C LEU A 220 -35.82 -14.84 17.54
N GLY A 221 -36.79 -14.10 18.06
CA GLY A 221 -37.30 -14.29 19.43
C GLY A 221 -36.22 -14.17 20.50
N ALA A 222 -35.23 -13.29 20.29
CA ALA A 222 -34.01 -13.21 21.09
C ALA A 222 -33.74 -11.78 21.61
N PRO A 223 -34.48 -11.28 22.61
CA PRO A 223 -34.45 -9.87 23.04
C PRO A 223 -33.08 -9.40 23.56
N GLY A 224 -32.25 -10.30 24.11
CA GLY A 224 -30.90 -9.99 24.60
C GLY A 224 -29.79 -10.08 23.55
N LEU A 225 -30.11 -10.42 22.29
CA LEU A 225 -29.09 -10.69 21.28
C LEU A 225 -28.25 -9.44 20.97
N ASN A 226 -26.92 -9.58 20.99
CA ASN A 226 -26.00 -8.63 20.40
C ASN A 226 -25.53 -9.16 19.03
N PRO A 227 -25.97 -8.58 17.90
CA PRO A 227 -25.62 -9.08 16.57
C PRO A 227 -24.15 -8.84 16.17
N ASP A 228 -23.38 -8.06 16.94
CA ASP A 228 -21.93 -7.90 16.72
C ASP A 228 -21.12 -9.08 17.30
N SER A 229 -21.71 -9.89 18.19
CA SER A 229 -21.09 -11.11 18.70
C SER A 229 -21.36 -12.28 17.76
N ALA A 230 -20.36 -12.64 16.96
CA ALA A 230 -20.50 -13.75 16.00
C ALA A 230 -20.92 -15.08 16.65
N PRO A 231 -20.35 -15.53 17.79
CA PRO A 231 -20.79 -16.76 18.44
C PRO A 231 -22.25 -16.69 18.90
N THR A 232 -22.65 -15.59 19.55
CA THR A 232 -24.01 -15.39 20.05
C THR A 232 -25.03 -15.35 18.90
N LEU A 233 -24.68 -14.71 17.79
CA LEU A 233 -25.50 -14.63 16.60
C LEU A 233 -25.67 -16.00 15.93
N VAL A 234 -24.61 -16.80 15.78
CA VAL A 234 -24.71 -18.18 15.26
C VAL A 234 -25.63 -19.03 16.14
N THR A 235 -25.49 -18.94 17.47
CA THR A 235 -26.38 -19.66 18.40
C THR A 235 -27.84 -19.24 18.23
N ALA A 236 -28.13 -17.94 18.07
CA ALA A 236 -29.48 -17.44 17.86
C ALA A 236 -30.06 -17.90 16.51
N LEU A 237 -29.28 -17.87 15.43
CA LEU A 237 -29.70 -18.36 14.11
C LEU A 237 -30.04 -19.86 14.15
N ARG A 238 -29.20 -20.68 14.79
CA ARG A 238 -29.46 -22.12 14.95
C ARG A 238 -30.72 -22.40 15.77
N ARG A 239 -30.98 -21.63 16.83
CA ARG A 239 -32.21 -21.75 17.62
C ARG A 239 -33.47 -21.40 16.81
N ALA A 240 -33.34 -20.49 15.84
CA ALA A 240 -34.39 -20.17 14.89
C ALA A 240 -34.51 -21.17 13.73
N GLY A 241 -33.79 -22.31 13.78
CA GLY A 241 -33.87 -23.38 12.78
C GLY A 241 -32.94 -23.19 11.56
N LEU A 242 -32.01 -22.23 11.61
CA LEU A 242 -31.06 -21.99 10.52
C LEU A 242 -29.75 -22.74 10.79
N ASP A 243 -29.47 -23.78 9.99
CA ASP A 243 -28.23 -24.53 10.10
C ASP A 243 -27.06 -23.77 9.45
N VAL A 244 -26.41 -22.92 10.24
CA VAL A 244 -25.25 -22.13 9.84
C VAL A 244 -24.04 -22.43 10.71
N ALA A 245 -22.87 -22.54 10.10
CA ALA A 245 -21.55 -22.59 10.72
C ALA A 245 -20.96 -21.20 10.94
N SER A 246 -21.32 -20.21 10.12
CA SER A 246 -20.83 -18.84 10.24
C SER A 246 -21.86 -17.79 9.84
N THR A 247 -21.53 -16.52 10.08
CA THR A 247 -22.35 -15.37 9.66
C THR A 247 -21.73 -14.66 8.45
N ARG A 248 -20.93 -15.37 7.66
CA ARG A 248 -20.34 -14.84 6.43
C ARG A 248 -21.43 -14.64 5.38
N LYS A 249 -21.26 -13.59 4.57
CA LYS A 249 -22.28 -13.18 3.59
C LYS A 249 -22.69 -14.29 2.62
N TRP A 250 -21.73 -15.09 2.13
CA TRP A 250 -22.00 -16.15 1.16
C TRP A 250 -22.83 -17.29 1.74
N GLU A 251 -22.61 -17.62 3.01
CA GLU A 251 -23.34 -18.67 3.71
C GLU A 251 -24.78 -18.25 3.98
N LEU A 252 -24.99 -16.98 4.32
CA LEU A 252 -26.33 -16.43 4.54
C LEU A 252 -27.12 -16.19 3.23
N ARG A 253 -26.44 -16.04 2.08
CA ARG A 253 -27.03 -15.51 0.84
C ARG A 253 -27.97 -16.46 0.07
N GLY A 254 -28.17 -17.69 0.55
CA GLY A 254 -29.10 -18.66 -0.04
C GLY A 254 -30.17 -19.14 0.92
N ILE A 255 -30.25 -18.56 2.11
CA ILE A 255 -31.17 -18.99 3.16
C ILE A 255 -32.47 -18.18 3.03
N ASP A 256 -33.58 -18.88 2.87
CA ASP A 256 -34.91 -18.27 2.86
C ASP A 256 -35.45 -18.12 4.29
N HIS A 257 -35.15 -16.97 4.91
CA HIS A 257 -35.67 -16.63 6.23
C HIS A 257 -35.78 -15.10 6.41
N PRO A 258 -36.86 -14.57 7.02
CA PRO A 258 -37.10 -13.12 7.13
C PRO A 258 -36.00 -12.31 7.83
N VAL A 259 -35.19 -12.96 8.69
CA VAL A 259 -34.06 -12.31 9.39
C VAL A 259 -32.86 -12.03 8.49
N ILE A 260 -32.71 -12.74 7.37
CA ILE A 260 -31.46 -12.77 6.60
C ILE A 260 -31.18 -11.41 5.98
N GLU A 261 -32.18 -10.78 5.35
CA GLU A 261 -32.02 -9.46 4.74
C GLU A 261 -31.69 -8.36 5.78
N PRO A 262 -32.46 -8.18 6.88
CA PRO A 262 -32.11 -7.25 7.95
C PRO A 262 -30.72 -7.49 8.55
N LEU A 263 -30.32 -8.76 8.70
CA LEU A 263 -29.01 -9.12 9.25
C LEU A 263 -27.88 -8.74 8.29
N LEU A 264 -28.04 -9.02 6.99
CA LEU A 264 -27.06 -8.64 5.97
C LEU A 264 -26.93 -7.12 5.85
N GLU A 265 -28.04 -6.39 5.95
CA GLU A 265 -28.05 -4.93 6.00
C GLU A 265 -27.30 -4.42 7.25
N TYR A 266 -27.65 -4.92 8.43
CA TYR A 266 -26.99 -4.55 9.69
C TYR A 266 -25.48 -4.78 9.62
N LYS A 267 -25.03 -5.94 9.13
CA LYS A 267 -23.60 -6.24 9.00
C LYS A 267 -22.89 -5.29 8.02
N ALA A 268 -23.56 -4.88 6.94
CA ALA A 268 -23.00 -3.92 6.00
C ALA A 268 -22.85 -2.53 6.64
N LEU A 269 -23.86 -2.06 7.38
CA LEU A 269 -23.83 -0.78 8.09
C LEU A 269 -22.84 -0.79 9.28
N SER A 270 -22.79 -1.87 10.04
CA SER A 270 -21.82 -2.06 11.14
C SER A 270 -20.38 -1.99 10.64
N ARG A 271 -20.09 -2.64 9.49
CA ARG A 271 -18.77 -2.52 8.86
C ARG A 271 -18.46 -1.08 8.45
N LEU A 272 -19.42 -0.35 7.86
CA LEU A 272 -19.24 1.05 7.49
C LEU A 272 -18.99 1.93 8.73
N HIS A 273 -19.80 1.78 9.77
CA HIS A 273 -19.71 2.56 11.00
C HIS A 273 -18.35 2.38 11.69
N THR A 274 -17.86 1.14 11.77
CA THR A 274 -16.56 0.83 12.39
C THR A 274 -15.39 1.21 11.49
N ALA A 275 -15.44 0.91 10.20
CA ALA A 275 -14.28 1.09 9.31
C ALA A 275 -14.13 2.53 8.79
N ASN A 276 -15.22 3.26 8.57
CA ASN A 276 -15.22 4.60 8.00
C ASN A 276 -16.29 5.54 8.61
N GLY A 277 -16.77 5.26 9.82
CA GLY A 277 -17.75 6.12 10.49
C GLY A 277 -17.15 7.40 11.08
N TRP A 278 -17.89 8.04 11.98
CA TRP A 278 -17.46 9.31 12.58
C TRP A 278 -16.17 9.22 13.39
N ALA A 279 -15.91 8.09 14.06
CA ALA A 279 -14.67 7.90 14.82
C ALA A 279 -13.46 7.82 13.88
N TRP A 280 -13.58 7.07 12.78
CA TRP A 280 -12.59 7.04 11.71
C TRP A 280 -12.35 8.44 11.12
N MET A 281 -13.41 9.19 10.82
CA MET A 281 -13.29 10.55 10.27
C MET A 281 -12.51 11.47 11.20
N ARG A 282 -12.82 11.49 12.50
CA ARG A 282 -12.08 12.30 13.48
C ARG A 282 -10.59 11.95 13.55
N HIS A 283 -10.28 10.67 13.42
CA HIS A 283 -8.91 10.19 13.56
C HIS A 283 -8.05 10.46 12.32
N TRP A 284 -8.63 10.32 11.12
CA TRP A 284 -7.87 10.39 9.87
C TRP A 284 -8.08 11.66 9.05
N VAL A 285 -9.09 12.47 9.37
CA VAL A 285 -9.40 13.71 8.62
C VAL A 285 -9.16 14.91 9.52
N ARG A 286 -8.25 15.79 9.08
CA ARG A 286 -7.89 17.05 9.73
C ARG A 286 -7.83 18.13 8.67
N GLU A 287 -8.28 19.35 8.98
CA GLU A 287 -8.22 20.49 8.05
C GLU A 287 -8.81 20.17 6.66
N GLU A 288 -9.96 19.48 6.62
CA GLU A 288 -10.62 19.00 5.38
C GLU A 288 -9.70 18.14 4.48
N ARG A 289 -8.75 17.42 5.09
CA ARG A 289 -7.84 16.50 4.39
C ARG A 289 -7.76 15.16 5.11
N PHE A 290 -8.04 14.10 4.37
CA PHE A 290 -7.75 12.74 4.78
C PHE A 290 -6.23 12.51 4.71
N ARG A 291 -5.64 12.21 5.86
CA ARG A 291 -4.19 12.06 6.07
C ARG A 291 -3.88 10.68 6.64
N PRO A 292 -3.91 9.63 5.79
CA PRO A 292 -3.32 8.35 6.14
C PRO A 292 -1.79 8.48 6.12
N ASP A 293 -1.10 7.50 6.71
CA ASP A 293 0.35 7.37 6.52
C ASP A 293 0.64 6.40 5.36
N TRP A 294 1.18 6.94 4.27
CA TRP A 294 1.56 6.21 3.06
C TRP A 294 2.93 5.56 3.23
N VAL A 295 3.01 4.26 2.93
CA VAL A 295 4.26 3.49 3.02
C VAL A 295 4.60 2.89 1.67
N ALA A 296 5.65 3.42 1.03
CA ALA A 296 6.25 2.82 -0.15
C ALA A 296 6.85 1.45 0.20
N GLY A 297 6.64 0.46 -0.69
CA GLY A 297 7.19 -0.88 -0.49
C GLY A 297 6.67 -1.62 0.74
N GLY A 298 5.49 -1.24 1.26
CA GLY A 298 5.00 -1.70 2.55
C GLY A 298 4.65 -3.19 2.66
N VAL A 299 4.61 -3.92 1.55
CA VAL A 299 4.39 -5.38 1.54
C VAL A 299 5.43 -6.10 0.71
N VAL A 300 5.56 -7.43 0.90
CA VAL A 300 6.56 -8.27 0.24
C VAL A 300 6.53 -8.20 -1.30
N THR A 301 5.37 -7.93 -1.90
CA THR A 301 5.22 -7.76 -3.34
C THR A 301 5.71 -6.40 -3.87
N GLY A 302 6.07 -5.46 -2.99
CA GLY A 302 6.44 -4.09 -3.34
C GLY A 302 5.27 -3.13 -3.50
N ARG A 303 4.02 -3.59 -3.33
CA ARG A 303 2.86 -2.70 -3.33
C ARG A 303 2.97 -1.70 -2.17
N TRP A 304 2.44 -0.52 -2.40
CA TRP A 304 2.30 0.47 -1.35
C TRP A 304 1.28 -0.01 -0.32
N ALA A 305 1.49 0.42 0.92
CA ALA A 305 0.56 0.21 2.01
C ALA A 305 0.16 1.56 2.60
N SER A 306 -0.84 1.54 3.48
CA SER A 306 -1.12 2.66 4.37
C SER A 306 -1.17 2.17 5.80
N ARG A 307 -0.47 2.83 6.72
CA ARG A 307 -0.63 2.57 8.15
C ARG A 307 -1.87 3.31 8.61
N GLY A 308 -2.95 2.54 8.79
CA GLY A 308 -4.25 3.05 9.19
C GLY A 308 -5.01 3.77 8.07
N GLY A 309 -6.21 4.25 8.41
CA GLY A 309 -7.10 4.99 7.51
C GLY A 309 -7.75 4.18 6.40
N GLY A 310 -7.21 3.02 6.02
CA GLY A 310 -7.69 2.22 4.90
C GLY A 310 -7.62 2.99 3.57
N ALA A 311 -6.56 3.78 3.38
CA ALA A 311 -6.45 4.73 2.27
C ALA A 311 -6.65 4.10 0.89
N LEU A 312 -6.14 2.88 0.71
CA LEU A 312 -6.25 2.10 -0.51
C LEU A 312 -7.60 1.40 -0.70
N GLN A 313 -8.52 1.51 0.27
CA GLN A 313 -9.75 0.72 0.32
C GLN A 313 -11.00 1.55 0.70
N LEU A 314 -11.01 2.85 0.43
CA LEU A 314 -12.19 3.68 0.68
C LEU A 314 -13.42 3.11 -0.07
N PRO A 315 -14.51 2.76 0.65
CA PRO A 315 -15.70 2.17 0.04
C PRO A 315 -16.40 3.16 -0.88
N ARG A 316 -16.98 2.67 -1.99
CA ARG A 316 -17.65 3.51 -3.01
C ARG A 316 -18.68 4.48 -2.41
N GLN A 317 -19.37 4.04 -1.35
CA GLN A 317 -20.41 4.80 -0.66
C GLN A 317 -19.90 6.14 -0.11
N ILE A 318 -18.63 6.25 0.28
CA ILE A 318 -18.08 7.45 0.94
C ILE A 318 -17.14 8.25 0.03
N ARG A 319 -16.82 7.74 -1.16
CA ARG A 319 -15.86 8.41 -2.07
C ARG A 319 -16.31 9.80 -2.52
N SER A 320 -17.60 10.11 -2.46
CA SER A 320 -18.11 11.46 -2.74
C SER A 320 -17.72 12.52 -1.70
N ALA A 321 -17.23 12.12 -0.54
CA ALA A 321 -16.60 13.03 0.41
C ALA A 321 -15.22 13.50 -0.07
N VAL A 322 -14.54 12.74 -0.94
CA VAL A 322 -13.30 13.20 -1.59
C VAL A 322 -13.66 14.28 -2.61
N ARG A 323 -13.32 15.53 -2.29
CA ARG A 323 -13.74 16.73 -3.03
C ARG A 323 -12.54 17.61 -3.30
N ALA A 324 -12.31 17.95 -4.56
CA ALA A 324 -11.25 18.91 -4.90
C ALA A 324 -11.45 20.24 -4.17
N ASP A 325 -10.32 20.88 -3.84
CA ASP A 325 -10.29 22.25 -3.34
C ASP A 325 -10.96 23.22 -4.34
N ALA A 326 -11.40 24.38 -3.85
CA ALA A 326 -12.02 25.40 -4.70
C ALA A 326 -11.08 25.81 -5.85
N GLY A 327 -11.57 25.77 -7.09
CA GLY A 327 -10.77 26.05 -8.30
C GLY A 327 -9.97 24.86 -8.84
N TRP A 328 -9.95 23.72 -8.13
CA TRP A 328 -9.23 22.51 -8.53
C TRP A 328 -10.16 21.43 -9.07
N ARG A 329 -9.57 20.40 -9.69
CA ARG A 329 -10.28 19.19 -10.15
C ARG A 329 -9.47 17.96 -9.77
N LEU A 330 -10.16 16.88 -9.43
CA LEU A 330 -9.54 15.56 -9.27
C LEU A 330 -9.35 14.92 -10.64
N VAL A 331 -8.12 14.50 -10.93
CA VAL A 331 -7.79 13.71 -12.11
C VAL A 331 -7.55 12.27 -11.66
N VAL A 332 -8.34 11.34 -12.19
CA VAL A 332 -8.20 9.90 -11.91
C VAL A 332 -7.67 9.23 -13.16
N ALA A 333 -6.48 8.64 -13.06
CA ALA A 333 -5.87 7.83 -14.09
C ALA A 333 -5.73 6.39 -13.57
N ASP A 334 -6.25 5.42 -14.31
CA ASP A 334 -6.19 4.00 -13.97
C ASP A 334 -5.64 3.21 -15.17
N ALA A 335 -4.75 2.26 -14.88
CA ALA A 335 -4.14 1.42 -15.90
C ALA A 335 -5.08 0.24 -16.19
N ALA A 336 -5.82 0.33 -17.30
CA ALA A 336 -6.72 -0.74 -17.73
C ALA A 336 -5.97 -2.07 -17.90
N GLN A 337 -6.46 -3.12 -17.23
CA GLN A 337 -5.97 -4.50 -17.36
C GLN A 337 -4.45 -4.62 -17.14
N LEU A 338 -3.90 -3.83 -16.21
CA LEU A 338 -2.45 -3.77 -15.96
C LEU A 338 -1.83 -5.16 -15.73
N GLU A 339 -2.42 -5.98 -14.86
CA GLU A 339 -1.84 -7.28 -14.48
C GLU A 339 -1.70 -8.25 -15.68
N PRO A 340 -2.76 -8.53 -16.48
CA PRO A 340 -2.61 -9.31 -17.71
C PRO A 340 -1.58 -8.75 -18.70
N ARG A 341 -1.52 -7.42 -18.85
CA ARG A 341 -0.57 -6.78 -19.77
C ARG A 341 0.88 -6.93 -19.31
N VAL A 342 1.11 -6.79 -18.01
CA VAL A 342 2.43 -7.06 -17.39
C VAL A 342 2.80 -8.53 -17.58
N LEU A 343 1.86 -9.46 -17.37
CA LEU A 343 2.12 -10.88 -17.59
C LEU A 343 2.49 -11.19 -19.05
N ALA A 344 1.74 -10.65 -20.01
CA ALA A 344 2.04 -10.80 -21.43
C ALA A 344 3.45 -10.30 -21.78
N ALA A 345 3.81 -9.11 -21.28
CA ALA A 345 5.14 -8.52 -21.48
C ALA A 345 6.25 -9.36 -20.83
N MET A 346 6.08 -9.77 -19.58
CA MET A 346 7.07 -10.58 -18.86
C MET A 346 7.28 -11.95 -19.49
N ALA A 347 6.20 -12.60 -19.95
CA ALA A 347 6.27 -13.90 -20.59
C ALA A 347 6.73 -13.83 -22.05
N GLY A 348 6.62 -12.66 -22.69
CA GLY A 348 6.77 -12.47 -24.13
C GLY A 348 5.68 -13.19 -24.93
N ASP A 349 4.46 -13.27 -24.39
CA ASP A 349 3.33 -13.94 -25.04
C ASP A 349 2.67 -12.99 -26.06
N ALA A 350 3.02 -13.15 -27.34
CA ALA A 350 2.57 -12.26 -28.41
C ALA A 350 1.03 -12.28 -28.58
N ALA A 351 0.40 -13.45 -28.48
CA ALA A 351 -1.05 -13.57 -28.61
C ALA A 351 -1.77 -12.82 -27.47
N MET A 352 -1.29 -12.95 -26.24
CA MET A 352 -1.84 -12.20 -25.11
C MET A 352 -1.59 -10.69 -25.22
N ALA A 353 -0.43 -10.29 -25.76
CA ALA A 353 -0.09 -8.88 -25.99
C ALA A 353 -0.99 -8.26 -27.08
N GLU A 354 -1.23 -8.96 -28.19
CA GLU A 354 -2.15 -8.53 -29.26
C GLU A 354 -3.57 -8.37 -28.73
N ALA A 355 -4.07 -9.35 -27.97
CA ALA A 355 -5.38 -9.27 -27.30
C ALA A 355 -5.48 -8.06 -26.36
N GLY A 356 -4.40 -7.73 -25.64
CA GLY A 356 -4.32 -6.55 -24.79
C GLY A 356 -4.29 -5.22 -25.57
N ALA A 357 -3.66 -5.20 -26.74
CA ALA A 357 -3.54 -4.02 -27.61
C ALA A 357 -4.86 -3.68 -28.32
N ALA A 358 -5.69 -4.69 -28.63
CA ALA A 358 -7.02 -4.53 -29.21
C ALA A 358 -8.03 -3.83 -28.29
N GLY A 359 -7.67 -3.58 -27.03
CA GLY A 359 -8.41 -2.75 -26.08
C GLY A 359 -8.93 -3.54 -24.88
N ASP A 360 -9.76 -4.56 -25.11
CA ASP A 360 -10.31 -5.39 -24.05
C ASP A 360 -9.92 -6.86 -24.22
N LEU A 361 -8.87 -7.27 -23.50
CA LEU A 361 -8.38 -8.64 -23.47
C LEU A 361 -9.47 -9.68 -23.11
N TYR A 362 -10.45 -9.30 -22.30
CA TYR A 362 -11.54 -10.21 -21.92
C TYR A 362 -12.57 -10.37 -23.03
N ALA A 363 -12.80 -9.33 -23.83
CA ALA A 363 -13.66 -9.41 -25.01
C ALA A 363 -12.99 -10.26 -26.10
N ALA A 364 -11.68 -10.07 -26.33
CA ALA A 364 -10.92 -10.89 -27.27
C ALA A 364 -11.01 -12.40 -26.95
N LEU A 365 -10.91 -12.76 -25.66
CA LEU A 365 -11.11 -14.16 -25.22
C LEU A 365 -12.50 -14.73 -25.55
N VAL A 366 -13.53 -13.89 -25.59
CA VAL A 366 -14.89 -14.29 -25.97
C VAL A 366 -14.99 -14.42 -27.49
N ASP A 367 -14.47 -13.44 -28.22
CA ASP A 367 -14.48 -13.42 -29.69
C ASP A 367 -13.71 -14.61 -30.28
N ASP A 368 -12.60 -15.00 -29.64
CA ASP A 368 -11.79 -16.17 -30.00
C ASP A 368 -12.43 -17.51 -29.55
N GLY A 369 -13.62 -17.48 -28.92
CA GLY A 369 -14.34 -18.67 -28.47
C GLY A 369 -13.68 -19.41 -27.30
N VAL A 370 -12.76 -18.77 -26.58
CA VAL A 370 -12.05 -19.35 -25.44
C VAL A 370 -13.00 -19.46 -24.24
N VAL A 371 -13.86 -18.46 -24.03
CA VAL A 371 -14.82 -18.36 -22.92
C VAL A 371 -16.16 -17.81 -23.38
N ASP A 372 -17.23 -18.16 -22.66
CA ASP A 372 -18.60 -17.87 -23.11
C ASP A 372 -19.05 -16.42 -22.82
N THR A 373 -18.46 -15.77 -21.80
CA THR A 373 -18.80 -14.39 -21.43
C THR A 373 -17.58 -13.63 -20.95
N ARG A 374 -17.63 -12.30 -21.04
CA ARG A 374 -16.58 -11.39 -20.57
C ARG A 374 -16.35 -11.51 -19.05
N ASP A 375 -17.40 -11.72 -18.27
CA ASP A 375 -17.29 -11.89 -16.82
C ASP A 375 -16.60 -13.23 -16.49
N HIS A 376 -16.93 -14.30 -17.21
CA HIS A 376 -16.20 -15.57 -17.12
C HIS A 376 -14.73 -15.42 -17.53
N ALA A 377 -14.44 -14.69 -18.63
CA ALA A 377 -13.08 -14.39 -19.07
C ALA A 377 -12.26 -13.73 -17.96
N LYS A 378 -12.85 -12.72 -17.32
CA LYS A 378 -12.19 -11.96 -16.24
C LYS A 378 -11.95 -12.83 -15.01
N VAL A 379 -12.96 -13.56 -14.55
CA VAL A 379 -12.84 -14.44 -13.39
C VAL A 379 -11.82 -15.54 -13.66
N ALA A 380 -11.83 -16.14 -14.85
CA ALA A 380 -10.89 -17.18 -15.23
C ALA A 380 -9.46 -16.67 -15.34
N MET A 381 -9.22 -15.55 -16.02
CA MET A 381 -7.89 -14.96 -16.17
C MET A 381 -7.31 -14.56 -14.81
N LEU A 382 -8.07 -13.84 -13.98
CA LEU A 382 -7.61 -13.46 -12.65
C LEU A 382 -7.44 -14.69 -11.76
N GLY A 383 -8.38 -15.65 -11.81
CA GLY A 383 -8.27 -16.91 -11.11
C GLY A 383 -7.01 -17.67 -11.49
N ALA A 384 -6.66 -17.72 -12.78
CA ALA A 384 -5.44 -18.34 -13.27
C ALA A 384 -4.18 -17.65 -12.73
N MET A 385 -4.14 -16.33 -12.81
CA MET A 385 -3.00 -15.54 -12.33
C MET A 385 -2.82 -15.62 -10.80
N TYR A 386 -3.90 -15.78 -10.06
CA TYR A 386 -3.90 -15.88 -8.59
C TYR A 386 -3.89 -17.33 -8.07
N GLY A 387 -3.70 -18.32 -8.94
CA GLY A 387 -3.60 -19.73 -8.55
C GLY A 387 -4.90 -20.37 -8.06
N SER A 388 -6.06 -19.84 -8.45
CA SER A 388 -7.35 -20.47 -8.20
C SER A 388 -7.51 -21.70 -9.08
N THR A 389 -7.36 -22.89 -8.47
CA THR A 389 -7.43 -24.19 -9.17
C THR A 389 -8.81 -24.86 -9.10
N THR A 390 -9.77 -24.25 -8.39
CA THR A 390 -11.11 -24.81 -8.16
C THR A 390 -12.20 -23.90 -8.74
N GLY A 391 -13.40 -24.46 -8.92
CA GLY A 391 -14.55 -23.72 -9.48
C GLY A 391 -14.40 -23.40 -10.98
N GLU A 392 -15.14 -22.38 -11.43
CA GLU A 392 -15.21 -21.98 -12.84
C GLU A 392 -13.83 -21.58 -13.42
N ALA A 393 -12.96 -20.97 -12.60
CA ALA A 393 -11.60 -20.61 -13.02
C ALA A 393 -10.74 -21.84 -13.35
N GLY A 394 -10.85 -22.91 -12.56
CA GLY A 394 -10.16 -24.16 -12.80
C GLY A 394 -10.60 -24.85 -14.09
N ALA A 395 -11.91 -24.84 -14.39
CA ALA A 395 -12.47 -25.46 -15.59
C ALA A 395 -12.00 -24.78 -16.90
N LEU A 396 -11.69 -23.48 -16.85
CA LEU A 396 -11.26 -22.69 -18.00
C LEU A 396 -9.74 -22.71 -18.23
N MET A 397 -8.96 -23.22 -17.27
CA MET A 397 -7.49 -23.25 -17.35
C MET A 397 -6.93 -23.99 -18.59
N PRO A 398 -7.44 -25.17 -18.99
CA PRO A 398 -6.91 -25.86 -20.19
C PRO A 398 -7.09 -25.05 -21.47
N ARG A 399 -8.13 -24.20 -21.54
CA ARG A 399 -8.36 -23.32 -22.69
C ARG A 399 -7.37 -22.14 -22.66
N LEU A 400 -7.17 -21.52 -21.50
CA LEU A 400 -6.18 -20.45 -21.32
C LEU A 400 -4.76 -20.91 -21.62
N ARG A 401 -4.35 -22.13 -21.19
CA ARG A 401 -3.03 -22.69 -21.52
C ARG A 401 -2.79 -22.87 -23.01
N ARG A 402 -3.85 -23.16 -23.79
CA ARG A 402 -3.75 -23.26 -25.24
C ARG A 402 -3.69 -21.89 -25.92
N ALA A 403 -4.46 -20.92 -25.41
CA ALA A 403 -4.51 -19.57 -25.96
C ALA A 403 -3.22 -18.79 -25.67
N TYR A 404 -2.70 -18.84 -24.44
CA TYR A 404 -1.57 -18.05 -23.96
C TYR A 404 -0.51 -18.92 -23.25
N PRO A 405 0.16 -19.83 -23.99
CA PRO A 405 1.02 -20.85 -23.40
C PRO A 405 2.23 -20.26 -22.66
N ARG A 406 2.80 -19.14 -23.14
CA ARG A 406 3.98 -18.54 -22.49
C ARG A 406 3.57 -17.81 -21.22
N ALA A 407 2.47 -17.06 -21.27
CA ALA A 407 1.93 -16.34 -20.12
C ALA A 407 1.56 -17.29 -18.98
N ILE A 408 0.77 -18.33 -19.25
CA ILE A 408 0.38 -19.29 -18.23
C ILE A 408 1.59 -20.13 -17.79
N GLY A 409 2.46 -20.51 -18.73
CA GLY A 409 3.70 -21.23 -18.40
C GLY A 409 4.62 -20.47 -17.44
N LEU A 410 4.69 -19.14 -17.53
CA LEU A 410 5.47 -18.32 -16.60
C LEU A 410 4.92 -18.40 -15.17
N VAL A 411 3.59 -18.32 -15.00
CA VAL A 411 2.94 -18.40 -13.68
C VAL A 411 3.02 -19.83 -13.12
N ASP A 412 2.79 -20.84 -13.96
CA ASP A 412 2.93 -22.26 -13.58
C ASP A 412 4.36 -22.57 -13.12
N ALA A 413 5.38 -22.05 -13.81
CA ALA A 413 6.79 -22.22 -13.44
C ALA A 413 7.12 -21.53 -12.10
N ALA A 414 6.58 -20.34 -11.86
CA ALA A 414 6.73 -19.63 -10.60
C ALA A 414 6.04 -20.36 -9.44
N ALA A 415 4.85 -20.91 -9.65
CA ALA A 415 4.13 -21.72 -8.67
C ALA A 415 4.92 -22.99 -8.32
N ALA A 416 5.41 -23.73 -9.33
CA ALA A 416 6.23 -24.92 -9.13
C ALA A 416 7.54 -24.61 -8.40
N ALA A 417 8.15 -23.45 -8.63
CA ALA A 417 9.32 -22.99 -7.87
C ALA A 417 8.99 -22.77 -6.39
N GLY A 418 7.87 -22.09 -6.10
CA GLY A 418 7.38 -21.90 -4.74
C GLY A 418 7.06 -23.23 -4.02
N GLU A 419 6.50 -24.21 -4.72
CA GLU A 419 6.27 -25.57 -4.17
C GLU A 419 7.58 -26.28 -3.79
N ARG A 420 8.70 -25.96 -4.45
CA ARG A 420 10.05 -26.44 -4.10
C ARG A 420 10.74 -25.59 -3.03
N GLY A 421 10.09 -24.54 -2.51
CA GLY A 421 10.68 -23.58 -1.59
C GLY A 421 11.73 -22.67 -2.23
N GLU A 422 11.69 -22.51 -3.55
CA GLU A 422 12.57 -21.61 -4.28
C GLU A 422 12.00 -20.18 -4.31
N ALA A 423 12.88 -19.19 -4.18
CA ALA A 423 12.50 -17.79 -4.30
C ALA A 423 12.21 -17.41 -5.77
N VAL A 424 11.23 -16.53 -5.97
CA VAL A 424 10.87 -15.96 -7.27
C VAL A 424 11.17 -14.47 -7.34
N SER A 425 11.32 -13.92 -8.54
CA SER A 425 11.62 -12.51 -8.73
C SER A 425 10.67 -11.83 -9.71
N THR A 426 10.32 -10.58 -9.44
CA THR A 426 9.62 -9.69 -10.37
C THR A 426 10.54 -9.23 -11.51
N TRP A 427 9.98 -8.56 -12.52
CA TRP A 427 10.72 -8.05 -13.68
C TRP A 427 11.99 -7.26 -13.34
N LEU A 428 11.92 -6.36 -12.34
CA LEU A 428 13.06 -5.54 -11.93
C LEU A 428 13.91 -6.18 -10.81
N GLY A 429 13.60 -7.42 -10.41
CA GLY A 429 14.43 -8.18 -9.47
C GLY A 429 14.01 -8.13 -8.00
N ARG A 430 12.83 -7.56 -7.67
CA ARG A 430 12.25 -7.75 -6.32
C ARG A 430 12.04 -9.23 -6.09
N THR A 431 12.61 -9.78 -5.02
CA THR A 431 12.55 -11.21 -4.71
C THR A 431 11.52 -11.48 -3.62
N SER A 432 10.66 -12.46 -3.85
CA SER A 432 9.74 -13.02 -2.86
C SER A 432 10.30 -14.37 -2.39
N PRO A 433 10.30 -14.63 -1.07
CA PRO A 433 10.70 -15.92 -0.52
C PRO A 433 9.77 -17.05 -0.98
#